data_AF-A0A6G4WAS7-F1
#
_entry.id   AF-A0A6G4WAS7-F1
#
_cell.length_a   1.000
_cell.length_b   1.000
_cell.length_c   1.000
_cell.angle_alpha   90.00
_cell.angle_beta   90.00
_cell.angle_gamma   90.00
#
_symmetry.space_group_name_H-M   'P 1'
#
loop_
_entity.id
_entity.type
_entity.pdbx_description
1 polymer ?
#
loop_
_entity_poly.entity_id
_entity_poly.type
_entity_poly.pdbx_seq_one_letter_code
_entity_poly.pdbx_strand_id
1 'polypeptide(L)'
;MALTAVSTRNWPGPWRKTPGRVLGTSLVRLYQLTLSGFVGNSCRHLPTCSEYAHEAIARHGLWAGGWMGLFRVIRCGPGGTHGIDRVPETLADRYRWFTPWRYWRIGKPHGH
;
A
#
# COMPACT_ATOMS: atom_id res chain seq x y z
N MET A 1 8.32 24.09 -19.64
CA MET A 1 7.40 23.47 -18.68
C MET A 1 7.70 21.97 -18.58
N ALA A 2 8.73 21.61 -17.82
CA ALA A 2 9.04 20.22 -17.50
C ALA A 2 8.25 19.89 -16.24
N LEU A 3 7.20 19.08 -16.38
CA LEU A 3 6.45 18.51 -15.26
C LEU A 3 7.45 17.70 -14.44
N THR A 4 7.89 18.27 -13.31
CA THR A 4 8.77 17.63 -12.34
C THR A 4 8.15 16.31 -11.93
N ALA A 5 8.88 15.24 -12.20
CA ALA A 5 8.53 13.86 -11.89
C ALA A 5 7.87 13.78 -10.51
N VAL A 6 6.60 13.39 -10.47
CA VAL A 6 5.96 12.92 -9.24
C VAL A 6 6.79 11.72 -8.78
N SER A 7 7.66 11.97 -7.80
CA SER A 7 8.41 10.97 -7.06
C SER A 7 7.44 10.17 -6.18
N THR A 8 6.53 9.43 -6.81
CA THR A 8 5.68 8.45 -6.15
C THR A 8 6.37 7.08 -6.18
N ARG A 9 7.62 7.05 -5.75
CA ARG A 9 8.35 5.82 -5.45
C ARG A 9 9.18 6.07 -4.19
N ASN A 10 8.49 6.28 -3.07
CA ASN A 10 9.06 6.65 -1.76
C ASN A 10 10.03 5.61 -1.15
N TRP A 11 10.29 4.47 -1.82
CA TRP A 11 11.22 3.45 -1.33
C TRP A 11 12.41 3.25 -2.28
N PRO A 12 13.62 3.69 -1.89
CA PRO A 12 14.86 3.42 -2.62
C PRO A 12 15.52 2.07 -2.25
N GLY A 13 14.88 1.24 -1.41
CA GLY A 13 15.50 0.03 -0.89
C GLY A 13 15.62 -1.13 -1.91
N PRO A 14 16.38 -2.18 -1.58
CA PRO A 14 16.70 -3.26 -2.51
C PRO A 14 15.46 -4.04 -2.95
N TRP A 15 15.12 -3.97 -4.24
CA TRP A 15 13.95 -4.64 -4.80
C TRP A 15 14.27 -6.09 -5.16
N ARG A 16 13.84 -7.03 -4.31
CA ARG A 16 14.01 -8.47 -4.57
C ARG A 16 12.95 -8.94 -5.57
N LYS A 17 13.38 -9.43 -6.74
CA LYS A 17 12.49 -9.93 -7.82
C LYS A 17 11.92 -11.33 -7.52
N THR A 18 11.37 -11.55 -6.33
CA THR A 18 10.68 -12.81 -6.04
C THR A 18 9.37 -12.89 -6.83
N PRO A 19 8.96 -14.07 -7.32
CA PRO A 19 7.80 -14.20 -8.20
C PRO A 19 6.52 -13.61 -7.57
N GLY A 20 6.33 -13.79 -6.26
CA GLY A 20 5.22 -13.18 -5.53
C GLY A 20 5.24 -11.65 -5.54
N ARG A 21 6.41 -11.02 -5.35
CA ARG A 21 6.52 -9.55 -5.39
C ARG A 21 6.19 -9.02 -6.76
N VAL A 22 6.75 -9.62 -7.80
CA VAL A 22 6.51 -9.24 -9.19
C VAL A 22 5.03 -9.37 -9.52
N LEU A 23 4.42 -10.52 -9.24
CA LEU A 23 2.98 -10.74 -9.46
C LEU A 23 2.13 -9.69 -8.74
N GLY A 24 2.43 -9.38 -7.48
CA GLY A 24 1.67 -8.41 -6.71
C GLY A 24 1.81 -6.99 -7.22
N THR A 25 3.04 -6.54 -7.50
CA THR A 25 3.26 -5.20 -8.07
C THR A 25 2.66 -5.07 -9.45
N SER A 26 2.70 -6.14 -10.26
CA SER A 26 2.07 -6.17 -11.58
C SER A 26 0.56 -6.12 -11.49
N LEU A 27 -0.06 -6.81 -10.53
CA LEU A 27 -1.50 -6.73 -10.29
C LEU A 27 -1.93 -5.33 -9.86
N VAL A 28 -1.19 -4.69 -8.94
CA VAL A 28 -1.45 -3.31 -8.53
C VAL A 28 -1.27 -2.34 -9.69
N ARG A 29 -0.25 -2.53 -10.53
CA ARG A 29 -0.08 -1.72 -11.74
C ARG A 29 -1.18 -1.95 -12.77
N LEU A 30 -1.60 -3.20 -12.98
CA LEU A 30 -2.72 -3.51 -13.87
C LEU A 30 -3.98 -2.82 -13.38
N TYR A 31 -4.25 -2.87 -12.07
CA TYR A 31 -5.33 -2.12 -11.43
C TYR A 31 -5.18 -0.61 -11.64
N GLN A 32 -3.98 -0.03 -11.46
CA GLN A 32 -3.76 1.39 -11.73
C GLN A 32 -4.05 1.71 -13.21
N LEU A 33 -3.66 0.86 -14.15
CA LEU A 33 -3.88 1.12 -15.58
C LEU A 33 -5.35 0.96 -16.00
N THR A 34 -6.11 0.06 -15.36
CA THR A 34 -7.50 -0.22 -15.72
C THR A 34 -8.51 0.59 -14.91
N LEU A 35 -8.27 0.78 -13.62
CA LEU A 35 -9.21 1.37 -12.67
C LEU A 35 -8.80 2.76 -12.21
N SER A 36 -7.58 3.27 -12.50
CA SER A 36 -7.23 4.67 -12.17
C SER A 36 -8.05 5.71 -12.93
N GLY A 37 -8.66 5.34 -14.07
CA GLY A 37 -9.61 6.22 -14.76
C GLY A 37 -10.98 6.29 -14.09
N PHE A 38 -11.35 5.27 -13.30
CA PHE A 38 -12.67 5.14 -12.67
C PHE A 38 -12.65 5.53 -11.19
N VAL A 39 -11.57 5.20 -10.50
CA VAL A 39 -11.29 5.61 -9.12
C VAL A 39 -10.68 7.00 -9.18
N GLY A 40 -11.53 8.01 -9.33
CA GLY A 40 -11.15 9.42 -9.24
C GLY A 40 -10.32 9.70 -7.99
N ASN A 41 -9.62 10.83 -7.97
CA ASN A 41 -8.59 11.26 -7.00
C ASN A 41 -9.10 11.50 -5.55
N SER A 42 -10.04 10.68 -5.06
CA SER A 42 -10.74 10.78 -3.79
C SER A 42 -10.16 9.88 -2.68
N CYS A 43 -8.95 9.31 -2.87
CA CYS A 43 -8.31 8.61 -1.76
C CYS A 43 -7.94 9.65 -0.68
N ARG A 44 -8.51 9.48 0.52
CA ARG A 44 -8.37 10.38 1.68
C ARG A 44 -7.01 10.24 2.40
N HIS A 45 -6.19 9.30 1.96
CA HIS A 45 -4.86 9.04 2.52
C HIS A 45 -3.77 9.42 1.53
N LEU A 46 -2.65 9.92 2.08
CA LEU A 46 -1.43 10.24 1.35
C LEU A 46 -0.29 9.34 1.86
N PRO A 47 0.47 8.64 0.99
CA PRO A 47 0.22 8.42 -0.44
C PRO A 47 -1.10 7.66 -0.71
N THR A 48 -1.52 7.64 -1.97
CA THR A 48 -2.77 7.00 -2.38
C THR A 48 -2.78 5.51 -2.04
N CYS A 49 -3.98 4.95 -2.00
CA CYS A 49 -4.26 3.59 -1.58
C CYS A 49 -3.52 2.55 -2.46
N SER A 50 -3.43 2.80 -3.77
CA SER A 50 -2.71 1.97 -4.73
C SER A 50 -1.20 2.10 -4.61
N GLU A 51 -0.69 3.32 -4.40
CA GLU A 51 0.75 3.57 -4.16
C GLU A 51 1.23 2.90 -2.89
N TYR A 52 0.44 3.00 -1.81
CA TYR A 52 0.70 2.28 -0.57
C TYR A 52 0.71 0.77 -0.79
N ALA A 53 -0.25 0.21 -1.54
CA ALA A 53 -0.30 -1.21 -1.83
C ALA A 53 0.92 -1.68 -2.63
N HIS A 54 1.33 -0.91 -3.65
CA HIS A 54 2.52 -1.19 -4.46
C HIS A 54 3.78 -1.22 -3.58
N GLU A 55 3.97 -0.21 -2.73
CA GLU A 55 5.10 -0.12 -1.82
C GLU A 55 5.09 -1.22 -0.75
N ALA A 56 3.92 -1.53 -0.20
CA ALA A 56 3.74 -2.59 0.79
C ALA A 56 4.12 -3.97 0.23
N ILE A 57 3.72 -4.27 -1.01
CA ILE A 57 4.10 -5.51 -1.70
C ILE A 57 5.60 -5.52 -2.01
N ALA A 58 6.15 -4.41 -2.51
CA ALA A 58 7.57 -4.31 -2.84
C ALA A 58 8.46 -4.60 -1.61
N ARG A 59 8.12 -4.03 -0.45
CA ARG A 59 8.87 -4.20 0.81
C ARG A 59 8.60 -5.58 1.44
N HIS A 60 7.33 -5.87 1.73
CA HIS A 60 6.92 -6.98 2.61
C HIS A 60 6.47 -8.24 1.88
N GLY A 61 6.41 -8.22 0.54
CA GLY A 61 5.96 -9.34 -0.28
C GLY A 61 4.45 -9.33 -0.55
N LEU A 62 4.02 -10.22 -1.44
CA LEU A 62 2.64 -10.29 -1.94
C LEU A 62 1.60 -10.37 -0.83
N TRP A 63 1.83 -11.26 0.14
CA TRP A 63 0.83 -11.60 1.13
C TRP A 63 0.67 -10.49 2.18
N ALA A 64 1.73 -10.19 2.93
CA ALA A 64 1.73 -9.12 3.93
C ALA A 64 1.42 -7.75 3.29
N GLY A 65 2.05 -7.45 2.16
CA GLY A 65 1.82 -6.23 1.39
C GLY A 65 0.40 -6.10 0.87
N GLY A 66 -0.16 -7.19 0.33
CA GLY A 66 -1.53 -7.24 -0.17
C GLY A 66 -2.55 -6.97 0.94
N TRP A 67 -2.41 -7.62 2.10
CA TRP A 67 -3.31 -7.39 3.24
C TRP A 67 -3.22 -5.95 3.76
N MET A 68 -2.02 -5.38 3.86
CA MET A 68 -1.85 -3.97 4.27
C MET A 68 -2.55 -3.01 3.30
N GLY A 69 -2.37 -3.19 1.99
CA GLY A 69 -3.03 -2.38 0.97
C GLY A 69 -4.55 -2.52 1.00
N LEU A 70 -5.06 -3.75 1.05
CA LEU A 70 -6.49 -4.05 1.05
C LEU A 70 -7.20 -3.40 2.25
N PHE A 71 -6.66 -3.59 3.46
CA PHE A 71 -7.26 -3.00 4.66
C PHE A 71 -7.17 -1.47 4.68
N ARG A 72 -6.20 -0.88 4.00
CA ARG A 72 -6.15 0.57 3.81
C ARG A 72 -7.22 1.06 2.83
N VAL A 73 -7.46 0.36 1.73
CA VAL A 73 -8.54 0.69 0.78
C VAL A 73 -9.89 0.70 1.49
N ILE A 74 -10.17 -0.32 2.31
CA ILE A 74 -11.42 -0.42 3.07
C ILE A 74 -11.56 0.78 4.04
N ARG A 75 -10.48 1.16 4.73
CA ARG A 75 -10.46 2.34 5.62
C ARG A 75 -10.47 3.67 4.88
N CYS A 76 -10.24 3.71 3.57
CA CYS A 76 -10.31 4.94 2.81
C CYS A 76 -11.76 5.31 2.41
N GLY A 77 -12.71 4.40 2.59
CA GLY A 77 -14.13 4.61 2.28
C GLY A 77 -14.83 5.67 3.14
N PRO A 78 -16.10 5.97 2.85
CA PRO A 78 -16.91 6.90 3.63
C PRO A 78 -17.04 6.42 5.09
N GLY A 79 -16.65 7.25 6.06
CA GLY A 79 -16.61 6.91 7.49
C GLY A 79 -15.30 6.28 7.97
N GLY A 80 -14.29 6.16 7.09
CA GLY A 80 -12.98 5.63 7.43
C GLY A 80 -11.96 6.66 7.90
N THR A 81 -10.69 6.27 7.93
CA THR A 81 -9.57 7.13 8.34
C THR A 81 -9.13 8.05 7.19
N HIS A 82 -8.30 9.05 7.50
CA HIS A 82 -7.69 9.95 6.53
C HIS A 82 -6.33 10.43 7.05
N GLY A 83 -5.51 11.00 6.16
CA GLY A 83 -4.21 11.58 6.53
C GLY A 83 -3.00 10.86 5.95
N ILE A 84 -1.82 11.16 6.50
CA ILE A 84 -0.55 10.61 6.02
C ILE A 84 -0.29 9.28 6.72
N ASP A 85 -0.26 8.19 5.96
CA ASP A 85 0.05 6.85 6.46
C ASP A 85 1.10 6.22 5.54
N ARG A 86 2.28 5.90 6.09
CA ARG A 86 3.43 5.39 5.33
C ARG A 86 3.61 3.90 5.61
N VAL A 87 4.08 3.16 4.61
CA VAL A 87 4.36 1.73 4.79
C VAL A 87 5.49 1.58 5.84
N PRO A 88 5.31 0.75 6.88
CA PRO A 88 6.36 0.51 7.87
C PRO A 88 7.62 -0.07 7.20
N GLU A 89 8.79 0.30 7.68
CA GLU A 89 10.07 -0.23 7.16
C GLU A 89 10.27 -1.70 7.53
N THR A 90 9.92 -2.05 8.77
CA THR A 90 10.03 -3.41 9.30
C THR A 90 8.70 -3.91 9.85
N LEU A 91 8.29 -5.11 9.48
CA LEU A 91 7.18 -5.81 10.14
C LEU A 91 7.70 -6.59 11.34
N ALA A 92 7.07 -6.42 12.50
CA ALA A 92 7.34 -7.25 13.67
C ALA A 92 6.95 -8.73 13.43
N ASP A 93 7.65 -9.68 14.04
CA ASP A 93 7.44 -11.15 13.87
C ASP A 93 5.99 -11.62 14.12
N ARG A 94 5.25 -10.85 14.91
CA ARG A 94 3.83 -11.08 15.18
C ARG A 94 2.93 -11.03 13.94
N TYR A 95 3.37 -10.41 12.85
CA TYR A 95 2.64 -10.34 11.58
C TYR A 95 2.98 -11.57 10.74
N ARG A 96 2.26 -12.67 11.00
CA ARG A 96 2.41 -13.93 10.26
C ARG A 96 1.42 -14.04 9.12
N TRP A 97 1.78 -14.83 8.11
CA TRP A 97 0.98 -15.03 6.90
C TRP A 97 -0.45 -15.52 7.18
N PHE A 98 -0.65 -16.36 8.19
CA PHE A 98 -1.96 -16.88 8.61
C PHE A 98 -2.76 -15.95 9.53
N THR A 99 -2.24 -14.74 9.84
CA THR A 99 -2.91 -13.78 10.73
C THR A 99 -3.37 -12.50 10.02
N PRO A 100 -4.22 -12.58 8.98
CA PRO A 100 -4.65 -11.41 8.20
C PRO A 100 -5.31 -10.34 9.07
N TRP A 101 -6.15 -10.70 10.04
CA TRP A 101 -6.80 -9.75 10.96
C TRP A 101 -5.84 -8.86 11.76
N ARG A 102 -4.57 -9.27 11.93
CA ARG A 102 -3.57 -8.42 12.61
C ARG A 102 -3.17 -7.22 11.75
N TYR A 103 -3.12 -7.37 10.43
CA TYR A 103 -2.73 -6.29 9.52
C TYR A 103 -3.77 -5.17 9.47
N TRP A 104 -5.03 -5.43 9.83
CA TRP A 104 -6.06 -4.39 9.99
C TRP A 104 -5.67 -3.28 10.97
N ARG A 105 -4.82 -3.60 11.96
CA ARG A 105 -4.37 -2.64 12.97
C ARG A 105 -3.23 -1.73 12.49
N ILE A 106 -2.58 -2.06 11.36
CA ILE A 106 -1.47 -1.28 10.82
C ILE A 106 -2.01 0.01 10.21
N GLY A 107 -1.57 1.16 10.73
CA GLY A 107 -2.02 2.50 10.29
C GLY A 107 -3.24 3.05 11.04
N LYS A 108 -3.70 2.40 12.13
CA LYS A 108 -4.50 3.15 13.12
C LYS A 108 -3.54 4.11 13.84
N PRO A 109 -3.89 5.40 14.04
CA PRO A 109 -3.10 6.24 14.91
C PRO A 109 -3.01 5.55 16.27
N HIS A 110 -1.80 5.26 16.73
CA HIS A 110 -1.58 4.94 18.13
C HIS A 110 -1.87 6.24 18.87
N GLY A 111 -2.99 6.28 19.60
CA GLY A 111 -3.32 7.41 20.45
C GLY A 111 -2.14 7.71 21.36
N HIS A 112 -1.68 8.95 21.33
CA HIS A 112 -0.93 9.54 22.43
C HIS A 112 -1.90 9.89 23.54
#